data_AF-A0AAV9V0T2-F1
#
_entry.id   AF-A0AAV9V0T2-F1
#
_cell.length_a   1.000
_cell.length_b   1.000
_cell.length_c   1.000
_cell.angle_alpha   90.00
_cell.angle_beta   90.00
_cell.angle_gamma   90.00
#
_symmetry.space_group_name_H-M   'P 1'
#
loop_
_entity.id
_entity.type
_entity.pdbx_description
1 polymer ?
#
loop_
_entity_poly.entity_id
_entity_poly.type
_entity_poly.pdbx_seq_one_letter_code
_entity_poly.pdbx_strand_id
1 'polypeptide(L)'
;MNNPHAALNTASPLLIRISLQLSPIQRNVRTQLNKRLPDGQKLPWPPFGRQWYTGCTTNIAGNSFKAAVRFLAFDTFKSLLSDENGNISGPRTVLAGLGAGVSESVLAVTPSESVKVKLIDDKKSPNPRMRGLVHGTSVILREQGVRALFNGLLPTTVRQASSSAVRFGSYMTMKQLAQSYIPPGEKLGSAATFGIGAMAGTITVYVTMPIDVVKSRMQSLHASQYRNSVECFYRIATEEGIRALWSGAVPRLARLMMSGGIVFTLYEKSMEFFNWVDPGKKYI
;
A
#
# COMPACT_ATOMS: atom_id res chain seq x y z
N MET A 1 1.63 22.55 43.19
CA MET A 1 0.55 23.07 42.34
C MET A 1 0.97 22.94 40.87
N ASN A 2 0.69 21.79 40.25
CA ASN A 2 0.91 21.55 38.82
C ASN A 2 -0.46 21.50 38.16
N ASN A 3 -0.75 22.48 37.29
CA ASN A 3 -2.08 22.67 36.71
C ASN A 3 -2.29 21.71 35.52
N PRO A 4 -3.22 20.72 35.61
CA PRO A 4 -3.44 19.72 34.56
C PRO A 4 -4.10 20.27 33.29
N HIS A 5 -4.60 21.52 33.30
CA HIS A 5 -5.20 22.16 32.13
C HIS A 5 -4.18 22.66 31.08
N ALA A 6 -2.89 22.80 31.43
CA ALA A 6 -1.86 23.22 30.49
C ALA A 6 -1.42 22.10 29.52
N ALA A 7 -1.62 20.83 29.88
CA ALA A 7 -1.23 19.68 29.05
C ALA A 7 -2.25 19.39 27.92
N LEU A 8 -3.50 19.82 28.06
CA LEU A 8 -4.57 19.57 27.09
C LEU A 8 -4.51 20.51 25.88
N ASN A 9 -4.11 21.77 26.05
CA ASN A 9 -4.02 22.73 24.93
C ASN A 9 -2.84 22.47 23.98
N THR A 10 -1.81 21.75 24.42
CA THR A 10 -0.67 21.35 23.58
C THR A 10 -0.89 20.02 22.85
N ALA A 11 -1.83 19.18 23.33
CA ALA A 11 -2.19 17.90 22.71
C ALA A 11 -3.23 18.02 21.57
N SER A 12 -4.11 19.02 21.62
CA SER A 12 -5.16 19.28 20.61
C SER A 12 -4.65 19.37 19.16
N PRO A 13 -3.58 20.13 18.83
CA PRO A 13 -3.10 20.22 17.45
C PRO A 13 -2.44 18.93 16.93
N LEU A 14 -1.90 18.09 17.81
CA LEU A 14 -1.30 16.80 17.45
C LEU A 14 -2.38 15.76 17.10
N LEU A 15 -3.46 15.68 17.88
CA LEU A 15 -4.61 14.80 17.61
C LEU A 15 -5.34 15.20 16.31
N ILE A 16 -5.43 16.51 16.04
CA ILE A 16 -5.96 17.03 14.78
C ILE A 16 -5.04 16.67 13.59
N ARG A 17 -3.71 16.62 13.77
CA ARG A 17 -2.77 16.21 12.70
C ARG A 17 -2.71 14.70 12.47
N ILE A 18 -2.93 13.90 13.50
CA ILE A 18 -3.02 12.42 13.41
C ILE A 18 -4.23 12.02 12.57
N SER A 19 -5.32 12.80 12.62
CA SER A 19 -6.55 12.57 11.87
C SER A 19 -6.48 12.99 10.39
N LEU A 20 -5.35 13.47 9.87
CA LEU A 20 -5.22 14.02 8.51
C LEU A 20 -4.54 13.11 7.47
N GLN A 21 -4.54 11.78 7.65
CA GLN A 21 -4.09 10.86 6.59
C GLN A 21 -5.18 9.87 6.14
N LEU A 22 -5.61 10.06 4.88
CA LEU A 22 -6.43 9.20 4.01
C LEU A 22 -7.89 8.96 4.42
N SER A 23 -8.81 9.43 3.57
CA SER A 23 -10.28 9.44 3.72
C SER A 23 -10.99 8.12 4.13
N PRO A 24 -10.48 6.90 3.86
CA PRO A 24 -11.01 5.67 4.47
C PRO A 24 -10.48 5.41 5.88
N ILE A 25 -9.18 5.65 6.07
CA ILE A 25 -8.43 5.36 7.29
C ILE A 25 -8.83 6.36 8.38
N GLN A 26 -9.17 7.59 8.00
CA GLN A 26 -9.76 8.61 8.86
C GLN A 26 -11.00 8.10 9.61
N ARG A 27 -11.87 7.30 8.98
CA ARG A 27 -13.08 6.78 9.62
C ARG A 27 -12.75 5.75 10.70
N ASN A 28 -11.87 4.80 10.38
CA ASN A 28 -11.48 3.73 11.30
C ASN A 28 -10.57 4.22 12.44
N VAL A 29 -9.66 5.14 12.17
CA VAL A 29 -8.81 5.75 13.20
C VAL A 29 -9.66 6.65 14.11
N ARG A 30 -10.63 7.39 13.57
CA ARG A 30 -11.55 8.21 14.39
C ARG A 30 -12.49 7.38 15.24
N THR A 31 -13.03 6.26 14.76
CA THR A 31 -13.84 5.38 15.60
C THR A 31 -13.01 4.75 16.72
N GLN A 32 -11.73 4.46 16.48
CA GLN A 32 -10.80 3.99 17.52
C GLN A 32 -10.43 5.08 18.53
N LEU A 33 -10.22 6.33 18.08
CA LEU A 33 -9.94 7.47 18.96
C LEU A 33 -11.17 7.94 19.76
N ASN A 34 -12.35 7.94 19.14
CA ASN A 34 -13.60 8.27 19.83
C ASN A 34 -13.93 7.26 20.96
N LYS A 35 -13.41 6.03 20.88
CA LYS A 35 -13.52 5.03 21.96
C LYS A 35 -12.53 5.27 23.12
N ARG A 36 -11.50 6.08 22.91
CA ARG A 36 -10.45 6.39 23.91
C ARG A 36 -10.64 7.75 24.58
N LEU A 37 -11.57 8.57 24.09
CA LEU A 37 -11.89 9.87 24.67
C LEU A 37 -12.94 9.67 25.78
N PRO A 38 -12.80 10.31 26.96
CA PRO A 38 -13.82 10.29 28.01
C PRO A 38 -15.18 10.76 27.47
N ASP A 39 -16.26 10.17 27.99
CA ASP A 39 -17.63 10.35 27.51
C ASP A 39 -17.98 11.82 27.24
N GLY A 40 -18.25 12.14 25.97
CA GLY A 40 -18.84 13.41 25.53
C GLY A 40 -18.05 14.22 24.50
N GLN A 41 -16.72 14.09 24.41
CA GLN A 41 -15.93 14.84 23.42
C GLN A 41 -15.73 14.06 22.11
N LYS A 42 -16.68 14.19 21.18
CA LYS A 42 -16.48 13.74 19.79
C LYS A 42 -15.64 14.78 19.06
N LEU A 43 -14.53 14.37 18.43
CA LEU A 43 -13.76 15.28 17.57
C LEU A 43 -14.69 15.90 16.51
N PRO A 44 -14.73 17.23 16.31
CA PRO A 44 -15.44 17.85 15.20
C PRO A 44 -14.83 17.38 13.87
N TRP A 45 -15.67 17.23 12.83
CA TRP A 45 -15.14 16.96 11.50
C TRP A 45 -14.22 18.11 11.07
N PRO A 46 -13.00 17.84 10.59
CA PRO A 46 -12.19 18.91 10.02
C PRO A 46 -12.97 19.52 8.85
N PRO A 47 -13.07 20.86 8.76
CA PRO A 47 -13.76 21.51 7.65
C PRO A 47 -13.13 21.04 6.32
N PHE A 48 -13.97 20.89 5.29
CA PHE A 48 -13.49 20.57 3.94
C PHE A 48 -12.48 21.65 3.52
N GLY A 49 -11.22 21.26 3.31
CA GLY A 49 -10.13 22.21 3.07
C GLY A 49 -8.79 21.55 2.78
N ARG A 50 -7.71 22.35 2.73
CA ARG A 50 -6.33 21.92 2.39
C ARG A 50 -5.80 20.74 3.21
N GLN A 51 -6.36 20.53 4.40
CA GLN A 51 -5.99 19.45 5.31
C GLN A 51 -6.30 18.05 4.72
N TRP A 52 -7.33 17.92 3.88
CA TRP A 52 -7.69 16.67 3.19
C TRP A 52 -6.70 16.29 2.09
N TYR A 53 -6.03 17.29 1.50
CA TYR A 53 -5.01 17.10 0.46
C TYR A 53 -3.58 17.02 1.02
N THR A 54 -3.43 17.17 2.33
CA THR A 54 -2.11 17.14 2.99
C THR A 54 -1.52 15.73 2.87
N GLY A 55 -0.45 15.60 2.08
CA GLY A 55 0.22 14.33 1.79
C GLY A 55 -0.10 13.71 0.42
N CYS A 56 -1.05 14.28 -0.35
CA CYS A 56 -1.27 13.86 -1.73
C CYS A 56 -0.05 14.14 -2.61
N THR A 57 0.54 15.34 -2.51
CA THR A 57 1.77 15.72 -3.23
C THR A 57 2.93 14.78 -2.91
N THR A 58 3.10 14.43 -1.65
CA THR A 58 4.12 13.49 -1.19
C THR A 58 3.90 12.06 -1.71
N ASN A 59 2.64 11.62 -1.81
CA ASN A 59 2.32 10.32 -2.41
C ASN A 59 2.54 10.30 -3.92
N ILE A 60 2.18 11.38 -4.63
CA ILE A 60 2.44 11.51 -6.06
C ILE A 60 3.93 11.50 -6.31
N ALA A 61 4.69 12.40 -5.67
CA ALA A 61 6.15 12.47 -5.82
C ALA A 61 6.83 11.13 -5.47
N GLY A 62 6.38 10.45 -4.40
CA GLY A 62 6.91 9.15 -4.03
C GLY A 62 6.61 8.04 -5.05
N ASN A 63 5.40 8.02 -5.62
CA ASN A 63 5.04 7.05 -6.65
C ASN A 63 5.76 7.33 -7.98
N SER A 64 5.91 8.60 -8.36
CA SER A 64 6.67 9.01 -9.53
C SER A 64 8.15 8.63 -9.39
N PHE A 65 8.75 8.87 -8.22
CA PHE A 65 10.12 8.46 -7.94
C PHE A 65 10.30 6.94 -8.04
N LYS A 66 9.38 6.18 -7.44
CA LYS A 66 9.35 4.72 -7.53
C LYS A 66 9.27 4.24 -8.99
N ALA A 67 8.38 4.84 -9.78
CA ALA A 67 8.25 4.52 -11.20
C ALA A 67 9.52 4.85 -11.99
N ALA A 68 10.16 5.99 -11.72
CA ALA A 68 11.41 6.38 -12.36
C ALA A 68 12.52 5.35 -12.10
N VAL A 69 12.72 4.95 -10.84
CA VAL A 69 13.72 3.92 -10.47
C VAL A 69 13.43 2.60 -11.17
N ARG A 70 12.15 2.21 -11.27
CA ARG A 70 11.75 0.98 -11.96
C ARG A 70 12.10 1.02 -13.45
N PHE A 71 11.78 2.10 -14.15
CA PHE A 71 12.06 2.21 -15.58
C PHE A 71 13.56 2.27 -15.86
N LEU A 72 14.31 3.04 -15.08
CA LEU A 72 15.77 3.08 -15.18
C LEU A 72 16.39 1.71 -14.91
N ALA A 73 15.98 1.03 -13.85
CA ALA A 73 16.46 -0.32 -13.55
C ALA A 73 16.09 -1.29 -14.68
N PHE A 74 14.85 -1.23 -15.18
CA PHE A 74 14.41 -2.06 -16.30
C PHE A 74 15.26 -1.83 -17.55
N ASP A 75 15.52 -0.57 -17.93
CA ASP A 75 16.34 -0.25 -19.11
C ASP A 75 17.79 -0.73 -18.94
N THR A 76 18.37 -0.60 -17.73
CA THR A 76 19.72 -1.12 -17.46
C THR A 76 19.79 -2.65 -17.55
N PHE A 77 18.86 -3.38 -16.94
CA PHE A 77 18.83 -4.85 -17.04
C PHE A 77 18.49 -5.31 -18.45
N LYS A 78 17.62 -4.59 -19.14
CA LYS A 78 17.23 -4.85 -20.52
C LYS A 78 18.43 -4.71 -21.46
N SER A 79 19.22 -3.65 -21.30
CA SER A 79 20.48 -3.42 -22.03
C SER A 79 21.54 -4.48 -21.72
N LEU A 80 21.61 -4.94 -20.46
CA LEU A 80 22.53 -6.01 -20.06
C LEU A 80 22.16 -7.39 -20.63
N LEU A 81 20.87 -7.62 -20.93
CA LEU A 81 20.32 -8.92 -21.35
C LEU A 81 19.92 -8.96 -22.83
N SER A 82 20.08 -7.85 -23.58
CA SER A 82 19.87 -7.82 -25.03
C SER A 82 21.02 -8.48 -25.76
N ASP A 83 20.70 -9.34 -26.74
CA ASP A 83 21.70 -9.84 -27.69
C ASP A 83 22.13 -8.71 -28.66
N GLU A 84 23.24 -8.93 -29.38
CA GLU A 84 23.83 -7.98 -30.35
C GLU A 84 22.84 -7.46 -31.41
N ASN A 85 21.71 -8.15 -31.63
CA ASN A 85 20.66 -7.76 -32.58
C ASN A 85 19.54 -6.89 -31.96
N GLY A 86 19.66 -6.44 -30.71
CA GLY A 86 18.67 -5.58 -30.04
C GLY A 86 17.34 -6.26 -29.68
N ASN A 87 17.21 -7.56 -29.96
CA ASN A 87 16.02 -8.36 -29.65
C ASN A 87 16.18 -9.08 -28.31
N ILE A 88 15.08 -9.10 -27.54
CA ILE A 88 15.05 -9.72 -26.22
C ILE A 88 13.97 -10.78 -26.22
N SER A 89 14.36 -12.01 -25.92
CA SER A 89 13.41 -13.12 -25.80
C SER A 89 12.46 -12.91 -24.61
N GLY A 90 11.26 -13.51 -24.68
CA GLY A 90 10.26 -13.43 -23.60
C GLY A 90 10.83 -13.75 -22.21
N PRO A 91 11.59 -14.86 -22.03
CA PRO A 91 12.19 -15.19 -20.73
C PRO A 91 13.22 -14.17 -20.22
N ARG A 92 14.05 -13.61 -21.10
CA ARG A 92 15.04 -12.58 -20.72
C ARG A 92 14.38 -11.27 -20.33
N THR A 93 13.27 -10.92 -20.98
CA THR A 93 12.44 -9.76 -20.60
C THR A 93 11.83 -9.94 -19.20
N VAL A 94 11.38 -11.15 -18.87
CA VAL A 94 10.86 -11.47 -17.53
C VAL A 94 11.97 -11.37 -16.48
N LEU A 95 13.18 -11.86 -16.77
CA LEU A 95 14.34 -11.73 -15.88
C LEU A 95 14.74 -10.26 -15.68
N ALA A 96 14.77 -9.46 -16.74
CA ALA A 96 15.01 -8.02 -16.65
C ALA A 96 13.95 -7.32 -15.79
N GLY A 97 12.68 -7.70 -15.96
CA GLY A 97 11.57 -7.21 -15.14
C GLY A 97 11.68 -7.59 -13.66
N LEU A 98 12.11 -8.81 -13.36
CA LEU A 98 12.36 -9.27 -11.99
C LEU A 98 13.54 -8.53 -11.36
N GLY A 99 14.67 -8.42 -12.07
CA GLY A 99 15.84 -7.66 -11.63
C GLY A 99 15.49 -6.20 -11.34
N ALA A 100 14.75 -5.56 -12.26
CA ALA A 100 14.27 -4.19 -12.08
C ALA A 100 13.39 -4.05 -10.84
N GLY A 101 12.47 -5.00 -10.61
CA GLY A 101 11.60 -5.00 -9.44
C GLY A 101 12.34 -5.20 -8.12
N VAL A 102 13.42 -6.00 -8.11
CA VAL A 102 14.28 -6.16 -6.93
C VAL A 102 15.06 -4.87 -6.66
N SER A 103 15.70 -4.29 -7.68
CA SER A 103 16.42 -3.02 -7.55
C SER A 103 15.51 -1.87 -7.10
N GLU A 104 14.31 -1.76 -7.68
CA GLU A 104 13.27 -0.83 -7.24
C GLU A 104 12.90 -1.06 -5.78
N SER A 105 12.73 -2.33 -5.39
CA SER A 105 12.34 -2.69 -4.03
C SER A 105 13.41 -2.32 -3.00
N VAL A 106 14.68 -2.52 -3.33
CA VAL A 106 15.83 -2.18 -2.47
C VAL A 106 15.99 -0.66 -2.39
N LEU A 107 16.07 0.02 -3.53
CA LEU A 107 16.48 1.43 -3.59
C LEU A 107 15.37 2.41 -3.24
N ALA A 108 14.13 2.11 -3.61
CA ALA A 108 13.02 3.06 -3.50
C ALA A 108 11.90 2.58 -2.57
N VAL A 109 11.43 1.34 -2.74
CA VAL A 109 10.20 0.89 -2.06
C VAL A 109 10.41 0.65 -0.58
N THR A 110 11.38 -0.17 -0.21
CA THR A 110 11.60 -0.57 1.17
C THR A 110 11.93 0.61 2.08
N PRO A 111 12.88 1.53 1.74
CA PRO A 111 13.16 2.68 2.60
C PRO A 111 11.94 3.61 2.71
N SER A 112 11.23 3.86 1.60
CA SER A 112 10.05 4.74 1.60
C SER A 112 8.89 4.16 2.42
N GLU A 113 8.63 2.86 2.29
CA GLU A 113 7.57 2.19 3.04
C GLU A 113 7.93 2.07 4.52
N SER A 114 9.18 1.71 4.85
CA SER A 114 9.65 1.61 6.24
C SER A 114 9.50 2.95 6.97
N VAL A 115 9.92 4.06 6.36
CA VAL A 115 9.73 5.41 6.95
C VAL A 115 8.26 5.74 7.12
N LYS A 116 7.41 5.45 6.11
CA LYS A 116 5.97 5.72 6.20
C LYS A 116 5.30 4.92 7.32
N VAL A 117 5.64 3.63 7.46
CA VAL A 117 5.08 2.77 8.50
C VAL A 117 5.52 3.25 9.88
N LYS A 118 6.81 3.51 10.09
CA LYS A 118 7.33 4.04 11.36
C LYS A 118 6.75 5.40 11.72
N LEU A 119 6.53 6.29 10.74
CA LEU A 119 5.85 7.57 10.96
C LEU A 119 4.39 7.38 11.40
N ILE A 120 3.66 6.45 10.77
CA ILE A 120 2.28 6.13 11.13
C ILE A 120 2.22 5.51 12.54
N ASP A 121 3.20 4.67 12.88
CA ASP A 121 3.32 4.03 14.18
C ASP A 121 3.66 5.05 15.29
N ASP A 122 4.62 5.94 15.04
CA ASP A 122 5.00 7.04 15.95
C ASP A 122 3.82 7.98 16.21
N LYS A 123 3.01 8.26 15.19
CA LYS A 123 1.77 9.05 15.32
C LYS A 123 0.72 8.40 16.22
N LYS A 124 0.76 7.08 16.44
CA LYS A 124 -0.14 6.40 17.38
C LYS A 124 0.39 6.44 18.82
N SER A 125 1.66 6.78 19.00
CA SER A 125 2.28 6.92 20.31
C SER A 125 1.71 8.13 21.05
N PRO A 126 1.60 8.10 22.39
CA PRO A 126 1.15 9.25 23.19
C PRO A 126 2.00 10.52 22.97
N ASN A 127 3.30 10.34 22.67
CA ASN A 127 4.26 11.41 22.43
C ASN A 127 4.91 11.24 21.05
N PRO A 128 4.28 11.72 19.97
CA PRO A 128 4.83 11.60 18.62
C PRO A 128 6.09 12.44 18.46
N ARG A 129 7.20 11.80 18.08
CA ARG A 129 8.53 12.44 17.93
C ARG A 129 8.79 12.88 16.48
N MET A 130 8.11 12.27 15.51
CA MET A 130 8.33 12.48 14.08
C MET A 130 7.30 13.46 13.49
N ARG A 131 7.75 14.68 13.20
CA ARG A 131 6.89 15.76 12.68
C ARG A 131 6.54 15.62 11.18
N GLY A 132 7.29 14.83 10.43
CA GLY A 132 7.10 14.62 8.99
C GLY A 132 8.09 13.60 8.41
N LEU A 133 7.99 13.28 7.11
CA LEU A 133 8.82 12.25 6.49
C LEU A 133 10.32 12.58 6.54
N VAL A 134 10.73 13.80 6.19
CA VAL A 134 12.15 14.20 6.17
C VAL A 134 12.76 14.15 7.58
N HIS A 135 12.05 14.73 8.56
CA HIS A 135 12.47 14.68 9.96
C HIS A 135 12.47 13.25 10.50
N GLY A 136 11.44 12.45 10.16
CA GLY A 136 11.34 11.04 10.54
C GLY A 136 12.52 10.22 9.99
N THR A 137 12.87 10.39 8.71
CA THR A 137 14.03 9.73 8.11
C THR A 137 15.33 10.09 8.83
N SER A 138 15.56 11.38 9.14
CA SER A 138 16.75 11.80 9.89
C SER A 138 16.80 11.19 11.30
N VAL A 139 15.67 11.10 12.00
CA VAL A 139 15.59 10.49 13.33
C VAL A 139 15.85 9.00 13.25
N ILE A 140 15.23 8.30 12.30
CA ILE A 140 15.42 6.85 12.10
C ILE A 140 16.88 6.53 11.78
N LEU A 141 17.52 7.31 10.90
CA LEU A 141 18.91 7.11 10.54
C LEU A 141 19.87 7.35 11.72
N ARG A 142 19.57 8.33 12.58
CA ARG A 142 20.39 8.61 13.77
C ARG A 142 20.21 7.57 14.87
N GLU A 143 19.00 7.08 15.10
CA GLU A 143 18.70 6.17 16.23
C GLU A 143 18.88 4.69 15.87
N GLN A 144 18.47 4.28 14.67
CA GLN A 144 18.41 2.87 14.27
C GLN A 144 19.35 2.53 13.11
N GLY A 145 19.98 3.54 12.50
CA GLY A 145 20.91 3.38 11.39
C GLY A 145 20.23 3.04 10.05
N VAL A 146 21.07 2.86 9.03
CA VAL A 146 20.64 2.57 7.65
C VAL A 146 19.93 1.21 7.54
N ARG A 147 20.37 0.21 8.32
CA ARG A 147 19.76 -1.13 8.34
C ARG A 147 18.27 -1.10 8.66
N ALA A 148 17.84 -0.14 9.48
CA ALA A 148 16.45 0.01 9.86
C ALA A 148 15.53 0.42 8.70
N LEU A 149 16.07 1.00 7.62
CA LEU A 149 15.33 1.29 6.39
C LEU A 149 15.07 0.03 5.55
N PHE A 150 15.90 -1.01 5.73
CA PHE A 150 15.79 -2.28 5.01
C PHE A 150 15.09 -3.38 5.81
N ASN A 151 14.69 -3.08 7.06
CA ASN A 151 13.85 -3.98 7.85
C ASN A 151 12.52 -4.23 7.11
N GLY A 152 12.30 -5.50 6.71
CA GLY A 152 11.13 -5.90 5.93
C GLY A 152 11.34 -5.97 4.42
N LEU A 153 12.56 -5.85 3.89
CA LEU A 153 12.86 -6.04 2.46
C LEU A 153 12.41 -7.41 1.95
N LEU A 154 12.78 -8.47 2.68
CA LEU A 154 12.42 -9.86 2.33
C LEU A 154 10.89 -10.06 2.26
N PRO A 155 10.11 -9.79 3.32
CA PRO A 155 8.66 -9.97 3.26
C PRO A 155 7.99 -9.04 2.25
N THR A 156 8.58 -7.87 1.96
CA THR A 156 8.08 -6.97 0.90
C THR A 156 8.27 -7.56 -0.49
N THR A 157 9.44 -8.15 -0.77
CA THR A 157 9.74 -8.76 -2.07
C THR A 157 8.89 -10.01 -2.27
N VAL A 158 8.83 -10.88 -1.26
CA VAL A 158 7.98 -12.08 -1.26
C VAL A 158 6.51 -11.69 -1.46
N ARG A 159 6.02 -10.67 -0.76
CA ARG A 159 4.66 -10.14 -0.97
C ARG A 159 4.39 -9.75 -2.42
N GLN A 160 5.31 -9.01 -3.04
CA GLN A 160 5.13 -8.55 -4.43
C GLN A 160 5.10 -9.73 -5.40
N ALA A 161 6.03 -10.67 -5.25
CA ALA A 161 6.08 -11.88 -6.06
C ALA A 161 4.80 -12.72 -5.89
N SER A 162 4.42 -13.03 -4.65
CA SER A 162 3.21 -13.80 -4.34
C SER A 162 1.94 -13.11 -4.82
N SER A 163 1.83 -11.78 -4.67
CA SER A 163 0.64 -11.06 -5.11
C SER A 163 0.46 -11.10 -6.62
N SER A 164 1.53 -11.05 -7.40
CA SER A 164 1.45 -11.17 -8.86
C SER A 164 1.15 -12.61 -9.26
N ALA A 165 1.88 -13.58 -8.72
CA ALA A 165 1.71 -15.00 -9.03
C ALA A 165 0.28 -15.48 -8.72
N VAL A 166 -0.24 -15.19 -7.53
CA VAL A 166 -1.58 -15.61 -7.13
C VAL A 166 -2.65 -14.88 -7.95
N ARG A 167 -2.48 -13.59 -8.23
CA ARG A 167 -3.46 -12.84 -9.03
C ARG A 167 -3.55 -13.38 -10.45
N PHE A 168 -2.42 -13.56 -11.13
CA PHE A 168 -2.41 -14.07 -12.50
C PHE A 168 -2.81 -15.54 -12.55
N GLY A 169 -2.30 -16.38 -11.62
CA GLY A 169 -2.67 -17.79 -11.55
C GLY A 169 -4.17 -17.97 -11.33
N SER A 170 -4.74 -17.36 -10.28
CA SER A 170 -6.17 -17.46 -9.99
C SER A 170 -7.03 -16.89 -11.12
N TYR A 171 -6.66 -15.75 -11.69
CA TYR A 171 -7.37 -15.17 -12.83
C TYR A 171 -7.33 -16.07 -14.06
N MET A 172 -6.15 -16.59 -14.45
CA MET A 172 -6.00 -17.46 -15.61
C MET A 172 -6.79 -18.76 -15.43
N THR A 173 -6.66 -19.43 -14.27
CA THR A 173 -7.39 -20.68 -14.00
C THR A 173 -8.89 -20.48 -14.04
N MET A 174 -9.42 -19.45 -13.38
CA MET A 174 -10.86 -19.19 -13.40
C MET A 174 -11.36 -18.73 -14.77
N LYS A 175 -10.57 -17.95 -15.49
CA LYS A 175 -10.90 -17.55 -16.87
C LYS A 175 -10.92 -18.76 -17.80
N GLN A 176 -9.94 -19.65 -17.69
CA GLN A 176 -9.87 -20.89 -18.48
C GLN A 176 -11.05 -21.80 -18.18
N LEU A 177 -11.40 -21.97 -16.90
CA LEU A 177 -12.60 -22.70 -16.49
C LEU A 177 -13.86 -22.05 -17.07
N ALA A 178 -14.04 -20.75 -16.92
CA ALA A 178 -15.21 -20.06 -17.47
C ALA A 178 -15.30 -20.12 -19.00
N GLN A 179 -14.16 -20.07 -19.70
CA GLN A 179 -14.09 -20.23 -21.16
C GLN A 179 -14.40 -21.65 -21.62
N SER A 180 -14.14 -22.68 -20.80
CA SER A 180 -14.49 -24.07 -21.14
C SER A 180 -15.99 -24.35 -21.18
N TYR A 181 -16.82 -23.51 -20.55
CA TYR A 181 -18.28 -23.61 -20.56
C TYR A 181 -18.94 -22.82 -21.71
N ILE A 182 -18.16 -22.10 -22.52
CA ILE A 182 -18.63 -21.22 -23.58
C ILE A 182 -18.14 -21.76 -24.92
N PRO A 183 -18.95 -21.73 -26.00
CA PRO A 183 -18.52 -22.17 -27.32
C PRO A 183 -17.26 -21.40 -27.81
N PRO A 184 -16.33 -22.09 -28.49
CA PRO A 184 -15.08 -21.48 -28.93
C PRO A 184 -15.34 -20.31 -29.89
N GLY A 185 -14.94 -19.10 -29.48
CA GLY A 185 -15.07 -17.86 -30.25
C GLY A 185 -15.85 -16.74 -29.56
N GLU A 186 -16.64 -17.07 -28.52
CA GLU A 186 -17.37 -16.06 -27.76
C GLU A 186 -16.49 -15.48 -26.62
N LYS A 187 -16.42 -14.15 -26.54
CA LYS A 187 -15.71 -13.48 -25.44
C LYS A 187 -16.57 -13.54 -24.18
N LEU A 188 -15.95 -13.82 -23.03
CA LEU A 188 -16.63 -13.70 -21.75
C LEU A 188 -17.29 -12.32 -21.63
N GLY A 189 -18.58 -12.32 -21.27
CA GLY A 189 -19.29 -11.09 -20.96
C GLY A 189 -18.54 -10.25 -19.92
N SER A 190 -18.66 -8.93 -20.03
CA SER A 190 -17.98 -7.98 -19.13
C SER A 190 -18.26 -8.29 -17.65
N ALA A 191 -19.51 -8.65 -17.32
CA ALA A 191 -19.91 -9.04 -15.97
C ALA A 191 -19.22 -10.33 -15.47
N ALA A 192 -19.06 -11.34 -16.33
CA ALA A 192 -18.36 -12.58 -15.97
C ALA A 192 -16.85 -12.33 -15.77
N THR A 193 -16.24 -11.55 -16.65
CA THR A 193 -14.83 -11.14 -16.51
C THR A 193 -14.61 -10.33 -15.24
N PHE A 194 -15.55 -9.44 -14.91
CA PHE A 194 -15.53 -8.67 -13.66
C PHE A 194 -15.65 -9.59 -12.43
N GLY A 195 -16.59 -10.52 -12.42
CA GLY A 195 -16.78 -11.48 -11.33
C GLY A 195 -15.53 -12.33 -11.07
N ILE A 196 -14.91 -12.85 -12.14
CA ILE A 196 -13.65 -13.59 -12.07
C ILE A 196 -12.51 -12.71 -11.54
N GLY A 197 -12.43 -11.47 -12.02
CA GLY A 197 -11.45 -10.49 -11.52
C GLY A 197 -11.63 -10.19 -10.03
N ALA A 198 -12.88 -10.04 -9.57
CA ALA A 198 -13.21 -9.79 -8.16
C ALA A 198 -12.88 -10.99 -7.26
N MET A 199 -13.19 -12.21 -7.69
CA MET A 199 -12.80 -13.44 -6.99
C MET A 199 -11.27 -13.59 -6.95
N ALA A 200 -10.58 -13.35 -8.06
CA ALA A 200 -9.12 -13.45 -8.14
C ALA A 200 -8.47 -12.45 -7.18
N GLY A 201 -9.01 -11.22 -7.14
CA GLY A 201 -8.59 -10.19 -6.20
C GLY A 201 -8.78 -10.62 -4.74
N THR A 202 -9.93 -11.23 -4.43
CA THR A 202 -10.25 -11.70 -3.07
C THR A 202 -9.33 -12.83 -2.64
N ILE A 203 -9.14 -13.85 -3.48
CA ILE A 203 -8.21 -14.97 -3.24
C ILE A 203 -6.79 -14.42 -3.03
N THR A 204 -6.35 -13.50 -3.89
CA THR A 204 -5.03 -12.87 -3.76
C THR A 204 -4.88 -12.18 -2.41
N VAL A 205 -5.90 -11.47 -1.92
CA VAL A 205 -5.86 -10.82 -0.61
C VAL A 205 -5.70 -11.86 0.50
N TYR A 206 -6.53 -12.90 0.53
CA TYR A 206 -6.46 -13.93 1.58
C TYR A 206 -5.15 -14.70 1.59
N VAL A 207 -4.58 -15.03 0.43
CA VAL A 207 -3.30 -15.74 0.34
C VAL A 207 -2.12 -14.85 0.73
N THR A 208 -2.18 -13.56 0.40
CA THR A 208 -1.09 -12.61 0.72
C THR A 208 -1.19 -12.00 2.11
N MET A 209 -2.28 -12.22 2.85
CA MET A 209 -2.50 -11.66 4.18
C MET A 209 -1.41 -12.00 5.21
N PRO A 210 -0.98 -13.26 5.36
CA PRO A 210 0.07 -13.59 6.33
C PRO A 210 1.37 -12.82 6.07
N ILE A 211 1.74 -12.67 4.80
CA ILE A 211 2.95 -11.94 4.37
C ILE A 211 2.79 -10.44 4.67
N ASP A 212 1.58 -9.89 4.48
CA ASP A 212 1.27 -8.50 4.80
C ASP A 212 1.41 -8.20 6.29
N VAL A 213 0.93 -9.11 7.15
CA VAL A 213 1.05 -8.98 8.60
C VAL A 213 2.52 -9.00 9.01
N VAL A 214 3.29 -9.98 8.56
CA VAL A 214 4.75 -10.07 8.85
C VAL A 214 5.48 -8.83 8.35
N LYS A 215 5.20 -8.38 7.12
CA LYS A 215 5.76 -7.14 6.57
C LYS A 215 5.48 -5.94 7.48
N SER A 216 4.22 -5.78 7.91
CA SER A 216 3.84 -4.63 8.74
C SER A 216 4.52 -4.62 10.11
N ARG A 217 4.71 -5.79 10.73
CA ARG A 217 5.43 -5.93 12.00
C ARG A 217 6.93 -5.66 11.83
N MET A 218 7.54 -6.19 10.78
CA MET A 218 8.95 -5.95 10.43
C MET A 218 9.24 -4.50 10.05
N GLN A 219 8.25 -3.73 9.59
CA GLN A 219 8.39 -2.30 9.27
C GLN A 219 7.98 -1.36 10.43
N SER A 220 7.49 -1.90 11.55
CA SER A 220 7.08 -1.10 12.73
C SER A 220 8.27 -0.55 13.50
N LEU A 221 8.03 0.35 14.46
CA LEU A 221 9.09 0.87 15.33
C LEU A 221 9.70 -0.22 16.21
N HIS A 222 8.92 -1.26 16.52
CA HIS A 222 9.33 -2.42 17.33
C HIS A 222 10.01 -3.52 16.52
N ALA A 223 10.42 -3.24 15.28
CA ALA A 223 11.09 -4.21 14.41
C ALA A 223 12.37 -4.81 15.04
N SER A 224 13.04 -4.09 15.95
CA SER A 224 14.24 -4.58 16.66
C SER A 224 13.98 -5.79 17.57
N GLN A 225 12.73 -6.07 17.90
CA GLN A 225 12.35 -7.25 18.70
C GLN A 225 12.45 -8.56 17.90
N TYR A 226 12.51 -8.49 16.57
CA TYR A 226 12.59 -9.65 15.69
C TYR A 226 13.97 -9.71 15.02
N ARG A 227 14.66 -10.86 15.10
CA ARG A 227 15.93 -11.04 14.39
C ARG A 227 15.70 -11.09 12.88
N ASN A 228 14.72 -11.89 12.48
CA ASN A 228 14.42 -12.21 11.08
C ASN A 228 12.89 -12.26 10.82
N SER A 229 12.49 -12.15 9.55
CA SER A 229 11.07 -12.23 9.17
C SER A 229 10.43 -13.60 9.44
N VAL A 230 11.22 -14.68 9.41
CA VAL A 230 10.76 -16.03 9.74
C VAL A 230 10.47 -16.16 11.24
N GLU A 231 11.31 -15.57 12.09
CA GLU A 231 11.06 -15.54 13.54
C GLU A 231 9.83 -14.70 13.87
N CYS A 232 9.65 -13.57 13.18
CA CYS A 232 8.44 -12.76 13.30
C CYS A 232 7.18 -13.57 12.95
N PHE A 233 7.20 -14.31 11.83
CA PHE A 233 6.10 -15.20 11.47
C PHE A 233 5.83 -16.28 12.52
N TYR A 234 6.89 -16.94 13.00
CA TYR A 234 6.79 -17.99 14.02
C TYR A 234 6.17 -17.45 15.30
N ARG A 235 6.68 -16.33 15.83
CA ARG A 235 6.15 -15.69 17.04
C ARG A 235 4.69 -15.29 16.90
N ILE A 236 4.28 -14.70 15.77
CA ILE A 236 2.88 -14.34 15.53
C ILE A 236 2.01 -15.61 15.55
N ALA A 237 2.45 -16.67 14.89
CA ALA A 237 1.69 -17.92 14.81
C ALA A 237 1.54 -18.61 16.17
N THR A 238 2.57 -18.57 17.02
CA THR A 238 2.57 -19.23 18.34
C THR A 238 2.00 -18.38 19.47
N GLU A 239 2.30 -17.08 19.52
CA GLU A 239 1.92 -16.18 20.62
C GLU A 239 0.55 -15.53 20.40
N GLU A 240 0.27 -15.04 19.18
CA GLU A 240 -1.00 -14.38 18.84
C GLU A 240 -2.02 -15.36 18.20
N GLY A 241 -1.53 -16.51 17.76
CA GLY A 241 -2.31 -17.56 17.10
C GLY A 241 -2.41 -17.39 15.58
N ILE A 242 -2.65 -18.51 14.89
CA ILE A 242 -2.69 -18.58 13.41
C ILE A 242 -3.71 -17.59 12.80
N ARG A 243 -4.84 -17.33 13.48
CA ARG A 243 -5.85 -16.38 13.01
C ARG A 243 -5.36 -14.93 12.97
N ALA A 244 -4.35 -14.58 13.77
CA ALA A 244 -3.76 -13.24 13.77
C ALA A 244 -3.12 -12.90 12.41
N LEU A 245 -2.68 -13.90 11.63
CA LEU A 245 -2.12 -13.70 10.28
C LEU A 245 -3.15 -13.17 9.26
N TRP A 246 -4.46 -13.28 9.55
CA TRP A 246 -5.54 -12.70 8.75
C TRP A 246 -6.20 -11.48 9.41
N SER A 247 -5.65 -10.99 10.53
CA SER A 247 -6.13 -9.79 11.22
C SER A 247 -5.84 -8.54 10.37
N GLY A 248 -6.73 -8.27 9.42
CA GLY A 248 -6.54 -7.20 8.43
C GLY A 248 -7.15 -7.48 7.05
N ALA A 249 -7.62 -8.71 6.80
CA ALA A 249 -8.22 -9.09 5.52
C ALA A 249 -9.42 -8.20 5.17
N VAL A 250 -10.37 -8.07 6.12
CA VAL A 250 -11.59 -7.28 5.97
C VAL A 250 -11.30 -5.80 5.69
N PRO A 251 -10.52 -5.07 6.51
CA PRO A 251 -10.22 -3.66 6.21
C PRO A 251 -9.42 -3.49 4.91
N ARG A 252 -8.60 -4.46 4.49
CA ARG A 252 -7.93 -4.41 3.18
C ARG A 252 -8.92 -4.58 2.03
N LEU A 253 -9.83 -5.54 2.10
CA LEU A 253 -10.87 -5.75 1.08
C LEU A 253 -11.77 -4.54 0.97
N ALA A 254 -12.26 -3.99 2.10
CA ALA A 254 -13.09 -2.79 2.11
C ALA A 254 -12.37 -1.60 1.45
N ARG A 255 -11.08 -1.40 1.76
CA ARG A 255 -10.26 -0.36 1.13
C ARG A 255 -10.14 -0.58 -0.39
N LEU A 256 -9.94 -1.81 -0.84
CA LEU A 256 -9.82 -2.14 -2.27
C LEU A 256 -11.13 -1.89 -3.01
N MET A 257 -12.26 -2.34 -2.47
CA MET A 257 -13.58 -2.12 -3.06
C MET A 257 -13.91 -0.63 -3.15
N MET A 258 -13.70 0.10 -2.07
CA MET A 258 -13.99 1.54 -2.04
C MET A 258 -13.06 2.33 -2.96
N SER A 259 -11.76 2.01 -2.97
CA SER A 259 -10.82 2.64 -3.89
C SER A 259 -11.15 2.34 -5.35
N GLY A 260 -11.56 1.11 -5.65
CA GLY A 260 -11.99 0.72 -7.00
C GLY A 260 -13.22 1.51 -7.44
N GLY A 261 -14.26 1.52 -6.61
CA GLY A 261 -15.51 2.24 -6.91
C GLY A 261 -15.27 3.74 -7.17
N ILE A 262 -14.49 4.41 -6.31
CA ILE A 262 -14.16 5.83 -6.49
C ILE A 262 -13.44 6.08 -7.82
N VAL A 263 -12.46 5.24 -8.17
CA VAL A 263 -11.70 5.40 -9.43
C VAL A 263 -12.59 5.18 -10.64
N PHE A 264 -13.46 4.17 -10.63
CA PHE A 264 -14.38 3.92 -11.75
C PHE A 264 -15.41 5.03 -11.90
N THR A 265 -16.01 5.52 -10.81
CA THR A 265 -16.93 6.66 -10.87
C THR A 265 -16.25 7.93 -11.37
N LEU A 266 -15.02 8.21 -10.92
CA LEU A 266 -14.24 9.35 -11.42
C LEU A 266 -13.93 9.20 -12.91
N TYR A 267 -13.58 8.00 -13.36
CA TYR A 267 -13.31 7.71 -14.75
C TYR A 267 -14.55 7.96 -15.64
N GLU A 268 -15.71 7.43 -15.24
CA GLU A 268 -16.98 7.65 -15.95
C GLU A 268 -17.32 9.14 -16.03
N LYS A 269 -17.24 9.85 -14.90
CA LYS A 269 -17.50 11.30 -14.88
C LYS A 269 -16.50 12.10 -15.71
N SER A 270 -15.24 11.66 -15.76
CA SER A 270 -14.22 12.30 -16.60
C SER A 270 -14.50 12.06 -18.09
N MET A 271 -14.90 10.84 -18.46
CA MET A 271 -15.30 10.54 -19.84
C MET A 271 -16.58 11.27 -20.25
N GLU A 272 -17.59 11.35 -19.37
CA GLU A 272 -18.80 12.15 -19.61
C GLU A 272 -18.46 13.63 -19.82
N PHE A 273 -17.62 14.19 -18.96
CA PHE A 273 -17.14 15.57 -19.10
C PHE A 273 -16.38 15.77 -20.41
N PHE A 274 -15.50 14.83 -20.77
CA PHE A 274 -14.73 14.91 -22.01
C PHE A 274 -15.63 14.83 -23.25
N ASN A 275 -16.62 13.93 -23.26
CA ASN A 275 -17.60 13.83 -24.33
C ASN A 275 -18.51 15.07 -24.41
N TRP A 276 -18.72 15.77 -23.29
CA TRP A 276 -19.42 17.05 -23.26
C TRP A 276 -18.55 18.19 -23.82
N VAL A 277 -17.24 18.20 -23.54
CA VAL A 277 -16.29 19.22 -24.04
C VAL A 277 -15.94 19.04 -25.51
N ASP A 278 -15.74 17.81 -25.99
CA ASP A 278 -15.53 17.49 -27.42
C ASP A 278 -16.44 16.34 -27.86
N PRO A 279 -17.70 16.64 -28.23
CA PRO A 279 -18.64 15.63 -28.73
C PRO A 279 -18.20 15.02 -30.06
N GLY A 280 -17.28 15.68 -30.78
CA GLY A 280 -16.85 15.31 -32.13
C GLY A 280 -15.55 14.50 -32.19
N LYS A 281 -14.85 14.28 -31.06
CA LYS A 281 -13.50 13.67 -31.00
C LYS A 281 -12.56 14.24 -32.06
N LYS A 282 -12.64 15.55 -32.30
CA LYS A 282 -12.00 16.18 -33.47
C LYS A 282 -10.57 16.65 -33.15
N TYR A 283 -10.23 16.77 -31.86
CA TYR A 283 -8.92 17.27 -31.42
C TYR A 283 -8.19 16.35 -30.45
N ILE A 284 -8.81 15.23 -30.03
CA ILE A 284 -8.25 14.28 -29.06
C ILE A 284 -8.73 12.85 -29.36
#